data_AF-A0AAU3VKH3-F1
#
_entry.id   AF-A0AAU3VKH3-F1
#
_cell.length_a   1.000
_cell.length_b   1.000
_cell.length_c   1.000
_cell.angle_alpha   90.00
_cell.angle_beta   90.00
_cell.angle_gamma   90.00
#
_symmetry.space_group_name_H-M   'P 1'
#
loop_
_entity.id
_entity.type
_entity.pdbx_description
1 polymer ?
#
loop_
_entity_poly.entity_id
_entity_poly.type
_entity_poly.pdbx_seq_one_letter_code
_entity_poly.pdbx_strand_id
1 'polypeptide(L)'
;MNCTNGPSRGYKDVPRLAKITTISIDLNDNIQSLRTGTQAMETWNDYNFQGTYGYWGPNSQWSNLSYPYSDANSSISHPGI
;
A
#
# COMPACT_ATOMS: atom_id res chain seq x y z
N MET A 1 66.00 17.01 -17.81
CA MET A 1 64.99 17.33 -16.78
C MET A 1 63.78 16.44 -17.04
N ASN A 2 63.53 15.49 -16.15
CA ASN A 2 62.47 14.49 -16.29
C ASN A 2 61.24 14.99 -15.51
N CYS A 3 60.12 15.23 -16.20
CA CYS A 3 58.87 15.59 -15.55
C CYS A 3 58.34 14.35 -14.82
N THR A 4 58.40 14.34 -13.49
CA THR A 4 57.83 13.28 -12.66
C THR A 4 56.30 13.38 -12.66
N ASN A 5 55.66 12.29 -13.04
CA ASN A 5 54.22 12.09 -13.00
C ASN A 5 53.65 12.46 -11.62
N GLY A 6 52.78 13.49 -11.59
CA GLY A 6 52.00 13.81 -10.40
C GLY A 6 51.04 12.67 -10.04
N PRO A 7 50.60 12.55 -8.78
CA PRO A 7 49.75 11.46 -8.35
C PRO A 7 48.40 11.58 -9.07
N SER A 8 48.07 10.56 -9.86
CA SER A 8 46.74 10.35 -10.42
C SER A 8 45.75 10.28 -9.25
N ARG A 9 44.97 11.35 -9.04
CA ARG A 9 43.80 11.33 -8.16
C ARG A 9 42.81 10.31 -8.74
N GLY A 10 42.96 9.06 -8.32
CA GLY A 10 41.99 8.01 -8.62
C GLY A 10 40.65 8.43 -8.05
N TYR A 11 39.68 8.70 -8.91
CA TYR A 11 38.29 8.80 -8.49
C TYR A 11 37.92 7.44 -7.90
N LYS A 12 37.54 7.40 -6.62
CA LYS A 12 36.96 6.18 -6.04
C LYS A 12 35.59 5.99 -6.68
N ASP A 13 35.36 4.80 -7.24
CA ASP A 13 34.05 4.43 -7.76
C ASP A 13 33.00 4.60 -6.66
N VAL A 14 32.01 5.46 -6.93
CA VAL A 14 30.89 5.66 -6.00
C VAL A 14 30.04 4.38 -6.05
N PRO A 15 29.71 3.75 -4.91
CA PRO A 15 28.87 2.55 -4.92
C PRO A 15 27.57 2.83 -5.65
N ARG A 16 27.28 2.08 -6.70
CA ARG A 16 26.00 2.16 -7.41
C ARG A 16 24.90 1.76 -6.43
N LEU A 17 23.94 2.66 -6.21
CA LEU A 17 22.75 2.36 -5.41
C LEU A 17 22.05 1.12 -6.00
N ALA A 18 21.66 0.18 -5.14
CA ALA A 18 20.95 -1.01 -5.55
C ALA A 18 19.65 -0.64 -6.29
N LYS A 19 19.29 -1.46 -7.28
CA LYS A 19 18.06 -1.28 -8.04
C LYS A 19 16.85 -1.45 -7.10
N ILE A 20 16.04 -0.41 -6.97
CA ILE A 20 14.75 -0.50 -6.27
C ILE A 20 13.88 -1.49 -7.06
N THR A 21 13.33 -2.49 -6.37
CA THR A 21 12.40 -3.46 -6.95
C THR A 21 11.03 -3.21 -6.35
N THR A 22 10.03 -2.97 -7.21
CA THR A 22 8.64 -2.82 -6.80
C THR A 22 7.93 -4.16 -6.93
N ILE A 23 7.19 -4.56 -5.90
CA ILE A 23 6.31 -5.73 -5.93
C ILE A 23 4.87 -5.22 -5.96
N SER A 24 4.08 -5.70 -6.93
CA SER A 24 2.64 -5.46 -6.95
C SER A 24 1.96 -6.35 -5.91
N ILE A 25 1.10 -5.77 -5.09
CA ILE A 25 0.23 -6.50 -4.16
C ILE A 25 -1.19 -6.36 -4.70
N ASP A 26 -1.82 -7.47 -5.03
CA ASP A 26 -3.24 -7.52 -5.37
C ASP A 26 -4.03 -7.91 -4.13
N LEU A 27 -4.94 -7.03 -3.72
CA LEU A 27 -5.81 -7.20 -2.54
C LEU A 27 -7.29 -7.09 -2.93
N ASN A 28 -7.61 -6.94 -4.22
CA ASN A 28 -8.99 -6.80 -4.67
C ASN A 28 -9.75 -8.07 -4.32
N ASP A 29 -10.97 -7.95 -3.80
CA ASP A 29 -11.83 -9.12 -3.59
C ASP A 29 -11.22 -10.22 -2.71
N ASN A 30 -10.26 -9.88 -1.84
CA ASN A 30 -9.58 -10.83 -0.96
C ASN A 30 -9.84 -10.54 0.54
N ILE A 31 -10.73 -9.59 0.83
CA ILE A 31 -11.04 -9.18 2.20
C ILE A 31 -12.17 -10.07 2.74
N GLN A 32 -11.84 -10.89 3.74
CA GLN A 32 -12.78 -11.82 4.40
C GLN A 32 -13.13 -11.41 5.84
N SER A 33 -12.32 -10.57 6.46
CA SER A 33 -12.56 -10.07 7.82
C SER A 33 -12.04 -8.65 7.96
N LEU A 34 -12.65 -7.89 8.88
CA LEU A 34 -12.34 -6.48 9.06
C LEU A 34 -12.41 -6.12 10.54
N ARG A 35 -11.44 -5.31 10.99
CA ARG A 35 -11.46 -4.70 12.32
C ARG A 35 -11.14 -3.22 12.20
N THR A 36 -11.99 -2.38 12.77
CA THR A 36 -11.75 -0.94 12.87
C THR A 36 -11.14 -0.60 14.22
N GLY A 37 -10.27 0.42 14.23
CA GLY A 37 -9.73 1.03 15.44
C GLY A 37 -10.67 2.11 15.97
N THR A 38 -10.12 3.19 16.52
CA THR A 38 -10.92 4.34 16.99
C THR A 38 -11.62 5.12 15.88
N GLN A 39 -11.24 4.89 14.62
CA GLN A 39 -11.86 5.50 13.46
C GLN A 39 -12.82 4.53 12.78
N ALA A 40 -13.89 5.07 12.21
CA ALA A 40 -14.77 4.32 11.33
C ALA A 40 -14.11 4.08 9.97
N MET A 41 -14.70 3.18 9.20
CA MET A 41 -14.30 2.86 7.85
C MET A 41 -15.53 2.78 6.96
N GLU A 42 -15.33 3.06 5.68
CA GLU A 42 -16.30 2.89 4.60
C GLU A 42 -15.64 2.09 3.49
N THR A 43 -16.43 1.29 2.79
CA THR A 43 -15.95 0.42 1.73
C THR A 43 -17.04 0.21 0.70
N TRP A 44 -16.61 -0.19 -0.48
CA TRP A 44 -17.42 -0.38 -1.67
C TRP A 44 -16.96 -1.63 -2.38
N ASN A 45 -17.92 -2.30 -3.03
CA ASN A 45 -17.63 -3.50 -3.80
C ASN A 45 -17.07 -3.21 -5.20
N ASP A 46 -17.17 -1.97 -5.69
CA ASP A 46 -16.56 -1.56 -6.96
C ASP A 46 -15.46 -0.52 -6.74
N TYR A 47 -14.61 -0.36 -7.76
CA TYR A 47 -13.57 0.66 -7.78
C TYR A 47 -14.14 2.08 -7.75
N ASN A 48 -13.32 3.03 -7.30
CA ASN A 48 -13.64 4.47 -7.28
C ASN A 48 -14.86 4.82 -6.42
N PHE A 49 -15.06 4.08 -5.32
CA PHE A 49 -16.12 4.35 -4.33
C PHE A 49 -17.54 4.21 -4.94
N GLN A 50 -17.74 3.20 -5.79
CA GLN A 50 -19.01 2.92 -6.47
C GLN A 50 -19.65 1.61 -6.02
N GLY A 51 -20.91 1.37 -6.38
CA GLY A 51 -21.61 0.14 -6.05
C GLY A 51 -22.22 0.14 -4.65
N THR A 52 -22.21 -1.03 -4.00
CA THR A 52 -22.78 -1.25 -2.67
C THR A 52 -21.87 -0.67 -1.59
N TYR A 53 -22.39 0.37 -0.92
CA TYR A 53 -21.76 0.98 0.24
C TYR A 53 -21.86 0.08 1.47
N GLY A 54 -20.81 0.03 2.29
CA GLY A 54 -20.91 -0.38 3.67
C GLY A 54 -20.26 0.63 4.62
N TYR A 55 -20.61 0.51 5.90
CA TYR A 55 -20.07 1.34 6.97
C TYR A 55 -19.69 0.47 8.16
N TRP A 56 -18.47 0.66 8.66
CA TRP A 56 -17.93 -0.03 9.83
C TRP A 56 -17.62 1.01 10.89
N GLY A 57 -18.43 1.05 11.95
CA GLY A 57 -18.24 1.99 13.05
C GLY A 57 -16.90 1.78 13.80
N PRO A 58 -16.49 2.71 14.67
CA PRO A 58 -15.29 2.56 15.48
C PRO A 58 -15.33 1.31 16.37
N ASN A 59 -14.16 0.74 16.65
CA ASN A 59 -13.92 -0.41 17.52
C ASN A 59 -14.75 -1.65 17.19
N SER A 60 -15.12 -1.80 15.92
CA SER A 60 -15.97 -2.88 15.46
C SER A 60 -15.14 -3.98 14.83
N GLN A 61 -15.62 -5.22 14.93
CA GLN A 61 -14.95 -6.39 14.38
C GLN A 61 -15.98 -7.26 13.66
N TRP A 62 -15.62 -7.67 12.45
CA TRP A 62 -16.32 -8.67 11.66
C TRP A 62 -15.38 -9.81 11.32
N SER A 63 -15.63 -10.96 11.92
CA SER A 63 -14.80 -12.16 11.76
C SER A 63 -15.07 -12.91 10.45
N ASN A 64 -16.21 -12.67 9.80
CA ASN A 64 -16.56 -13.21 8.49
C ASN A 64 -17.45 -12.21 7.76
N LEU A 65 -16.95 -11.60 6.68
CA LEU A 65 -17.77 -10.79 5.78
C LEU A 65 -18.68 -11.73 4.98
N SER A 66 -19.93 -11.37 4.81
CA SER A 66 -20.87 -12.07 3.93
C SER A 66 -21.17 -11.19 2.72
N TYR A 67 -21.71 -11.79 1.65
CA TYR A 67 -22.22 -11.04 0.50
C TYR A 67 -23.09 -9.86 0.98
N PRO A 68 -22.91 -8.64 0.43
CA PRO A 68 -22.10 -8.28 -0.74
C PRO A 68 -20.65 -7.84 -0.47
N TYR A 69 -20.11 -8.06 0.74
CA TYR A 69 -18.79 -7.54 1.14
C TYR A 69 -17.69 -8.61 1.30
N SER A 70 -18.05 -9.90 1.26
CA SER A 70 -17.06 -10.98 1.22
C SER A 70 -16.43 -11.04 -0.15
N ASP A 71 -15.11 -10.97 -0.23
CA ASP A 71 -14.36 -11.16 -1.48
C ASP A 71 -14.91 -10.30 -2.62
N ALA A 72 -15.33 -9.09 -2.29
CA ALA A 72 -15.94 -8.16 -3.24
C ALA A 72 -15.45 -6.72 -3.03
N ASN A 73 -14.73 -6.43 -1.95
CA ASN A 73 -14.32 -5.07 -1.62
C ASN A 73 -13.21 -4.58 -2.54
N SER A 74 -13.50 -3.50 -3.28
CA SER A 74 -12.61 -2.91 -4.28
C SER A 74 -12.21 -1.46 -3.95
N SER A 75 -12.79 -0.84 -2.92
CA SER A 75 -12.41 0.50 -2.45
C SER A 75 -12.70 0.70 -0.96
N ILE A 76 -11.86 1.50 -0.28
CA ILE A 76 -11.96 1.79 1.16
C ILE A 76 -11.69 3.28 1.39
N SER A 77 -12.48 3.94 2.23
CA SER A 77 -12.20 5.28 2.77
C SER A 77 -12.37 5.33 4.29
N HIS A 78 -11.88 6.41 4.88
CA HIS A 78 -12.16 6.78 6.26
C HIS A 78 -13.08 8.01 6.22
N PRO A 79 -14.27 7.97 6.83
CA PRO A 79 -15.20 9.09 6.82
C PRO A 79 -14.62 10.21 7.67
N GLY A 80 -14.11 11.26 7.01
CA GLY A 80 -13.72 12.54 7.59
C GLY A 80 -12.63 12.49 8.66
N ILE A 81 -11.40 12.83 8.26
CA ILE A 81 -10.49 13.60 9.12
C ILE A 81 -10.46 15.02 8.56
#